data_AF-A0AA41MZJ4-F1
#
_entry.id   AF-A0AA41MZJ4-F1
#
_cell.length_a   1.000
_cell.length_b   1.000
_cell.length_c   1.000
_cell.angle_alpha   90.00
_cell.angle_beta   90.00
_cell.angle_gamma   90.00
#
_symmetry.space_group_name_H-M   'P 1'
#
loop_
_entity.id
_entity.type
_entity.pdbx_description
1 polymer ?
#
loop_
_entity_poly.entity_id
_entity_poly.type
_entity_poly.pdbx_seq_one_letter_code
_entity_poly.pdbx_strand_id
1 'polypeptide(L)' 'LVAGIKYYLTVEMESTACRKTGVSGDHVDLTTCPLATGVQQEKLRCDFEILEVPWKNSSQLLKHNCVQL' A
#
# COMPACT_ATOMS: atom_id res chain seq x y z
N LEU A 1 6.49 22.12 3.08
CA LEU A 1 5.10 22.36 2.63
C LEU A 1 5.11 22.49 1.12
N VAL A 2 4.14 21.88 0.44
CA VAL A 2 3.97 21.89 -1.03
C VAL A 2 2.54 22.32 -1.36
N ALA A 3 2.14 22.31 -2.63
CA ALA A 3 0.73 22.45 -3.02
C ALA A 3 -0.07 21.18 -2.64
N GLY A 4 -0.31 20.99 -1.34
CA GLY A 4 -0.90 19.81 -0.74
C GLY A 4 -0.15 19.41 0.53
N ILE A 5 -0.24 18.16 0.92
CA ILE A 5 0.46 17.54 2.04
C ILE A 5 1.30 16.40 1.49
N LYS A 6 2.62 16.44 1.73
CA LYS A 6 3.51 15.36 1.34
C LYS A 6 3.87 14.54 2.58
N TYR A 7 3.37 13.32 2.66
CA TYR A 7 3.70 12.37 3.71
C TYR A 7 4.93 11.55 3.34
N TYR A 8 5.72 11.25 4.35
CA TYR A 8 6.80 10.29 4.32
C TYR A 8 6.46 9.23 5.37
N LEU A 9 6.08 8.05 4.92
CA LEU A 9 5.59 6.98 5.78
C LEU A 9 6.53 5.79 5.72
N THR A 10 6.87 5.24 6.88
CA THR A 10 7.53 3.93 6.97
C THR A 10 6.53 2.96 7.61
N VAL A 11 6.20 1.89 6.90
CA VAL A 11 5.20 0.91 7.33
C VAL A 11 5.72 -0.52 7.15
N GLU A 12 5.20 -1.44 7.94
CA GLU A 12 5.37 -2.87 7.73
C GLU A 12 4.13 -3.41 7.00
N MET A 13 4.36 -4.21 5.97
CA MET A 13 3.34 -4.82 5.14
C MET A 13 3.55 -6.33 5.12
N GLU A 14 2.47 -7.09 5.02
CA GLU A 14 2.52 -8.54 4.90
C GLU A 14 1.73 -9.02 3.67
N SER A 15 2.22 -10.07 3.03
CA SER A 15 1.52 -10.75 1.94
C SER A 15 0.16 -11.29 2.40
N THR A 16 -0.85 -11.23 1.54
CA THR A 16 -2.19 -11.78 1.81
C THR A 16 -2.48 -13.01 0.95
N ALA A 17 -3.45 -13.83 1.36
CA ALA A 17 -3.92 -14.97 0.57
C ALA A 17 -4.77 -14.55 -0.65
N CYS A 18 -5.13 -13.26 -0.75
CA CYS A 18 -5.92 -12.72 -1.86
C CYS A 18 -5.10 -12.66 -3.15
N ARG A 19 -5.70 -13.16 -4.24
CA ARG A 19 -5.14 -13.02 -5.59
C ARG A 19 -5.71 -11.77 -6.25
N LYS A 20 -4.88 -11.10 -7.07
CA LYS A 20 -5.38 -10.10 -8.02
C LYS A 20 -6.20 -10.82 -9.09
N THR A 21 -7.48 -10.48 -9.22
CA THR A 21 -8.38 -11.08 -10.22
C THR A 21 -8.99 -9.96 -11.06
N GLY A 22 -9.44 -10.28 -12.27
CA GLY A 22 -10.19 -9.32 -13.09
C GLY A 22 -11.50 -8.83 -12.45
N VAL A 23 -12.00 -9.55 -11.43
CA VAL A 23 -13.24 -9.21 -10.70
C VAL A 23 -12.98 -8.17 -9.60
N SER A 24 -11.82 -8.23 -8.93
CA SER A 24 -11.48 -7.27 -7.89
C SER A 24 -11.07 -5.89 -8.43
N GLY A 25 -10.66 -5.80 -9.70
CA GLY A 25 -10.33 -4.54 -10.37
C GLY A 25 -9.39 -3.66 -9.53
N ASP A 26 -9.66 -2.36 -9.50
CA ASP A 26 -8.92 -1.38 -8.69
C ASP A 26 -9.49 -1.21 -7.27
N HIS A 27 -10.48 -2.02 -6.88
CA HIS A 27 -11.26 -1.86 -5.65
C HIS A 27 -11.26 -3.14 -4.80
N VAL A 28 -10.07 -3.59 -4.40
CA VAL A 28 -9.95 -4.70 -3.44
C VAL A 28 -10.17 -4.20 -2.00
N ASP A 29 -11.11 -4.82 -1.30
CA ASP A 29 -11.27 -4.61 0.14
C ASP A 29 -10.27 -5.50 0.91
N LEU A 30 -9.12 -4.91 1.27
CA LEU A 30 -8.06 -5.61 2.00
C LEU A 30 -8.48 -6.06 3.41
N THR A 31 -9.56 -5.53 3.98
CA THR A 31 -10.05 -5.99 5.31
C THR A 31 -10.60 -7.41 5.26
N THR A 32 -10.99 -7.87 4.07
CA THR A 32 -11.45 -9.25 3.81
C THR A 32 -10.33 -10.20 3.40
N CYS A 33 -9.09 -9.70 3.30
CA CYS A 33 -7.93 -10.45 2.85
C CYS A 33 -7.08 -10.92 4.03
N PRO A 34 -7.17 -12.19 4.46
CA PRO A 34 -6.33 -12.70 5.52
C PRO A 34 -4.87 -12.75 5.06
N LEU A 35 -3.96 -12.63 6.04
CA LEU A 35 -2.53 -12.76 5.83
C LEU A 35 -2.20 -14.16 5.28
N ALA A 36 -1.20 -14.20 4.39
CA ALA A 36 -0.71 -15.47 3.85
C ALA A 36 0.06 -16.24 4.92
N THR A 37 0.08 -17.57 4.78
CA THR A 37 0.73 -18.47 5.73
C THR A 37 1.66 -19.45 5.00
N GLY A 38 2.62 -20.00 5.73
CA GLY A 38 3.57 -20.99 5.20
C GLY A 38 4.47 -20.39 4.13
N VAL A 39 4.62 -21.09 2.99
CA VAL A 39 5.54 -20.71 1.92
C VAL A 39 5.20 -19.39 1.20
N GLN A 40 3.97 -18.89 1.38
CA GLN A 40 3.52 -17.63 0.78
C GLN A 40 3.61 -16.44 1.75
N GLN A 41 4.03 -16.68 3.00
CA GLN A 41 4.18 -15.63 3.99
C GLN A 41 5.44 -14.81 3.73
N GLU A 42 5.26 -13.51 3.52
CA GLU A 42 6.31 -12.53 3.26
C GLU A 42 6.01 -11.25 4.03
N LYS A 43 7.04 -10.65 4.63
CA LYS A 43 6.97 -9.35 5.29
C LYS A 43 7.88 -8.35 4.60
N LEU A 44 7.40 -7.13 4.44
CA LEU A 44 8.13 -6.03 3.84
C LEU A 44 8.13 -4.84 4.79
N ARG A 45 9.26 -4.14 4.86
CA ARG A 45 9.30 -2.76 5.37
C ARG A 45 9.34 -1.81 4.18
N CYS A 46 8.37 -0.91 4.10
CA CYS A 46 8.21 0.00 2.97
C CYS A 46 8.30 1.46 3.43
N ASP A 47 9.08 2.25 2.70
CA ASP A 47 9.12 3.70 2.78
C ASP A 47 8.34 4.28 1.60
N PHE A 48 7.36 5.13 1.88
CA PHE A 48 6.48 5.76 0.91
C PHE A 48 6.59 7.28 0.96
N GLU A 49 6.56 7.90 -0.22
CA GLU A 49 6.30 9.33 -0.38
C GLU A 49 4.92 9.50 -1.02
N ILE A 50 3.96 10.07 -0.29
CA ILE A 50 2.57 10.24 -0.76
C ILE A 50 2.23 11.72 -0.80
N LEU A 51 1.69 12.20 -1.92
CA LEU A 51 1.10 13.53 -2.02
C LEU A 51 -0.41 13.43 -1.88
N GLU A 52 -0.95 14.07 -0.86
CA GLU A 52 -2.37 14.30 -0.69
C GLU A 52 -2.69 15.76 -1.05
N VAL A 53 -3.74 15.98 -1.83
CA VAL A 53 -4.27 17.31 -2.13
C VAL A 53 -5.72 17.36 -1.65
N PRO A 54 -5.97 17.68 -0.37
CA PRO A 54 -7.29 17.50 0.25
C PRO A 54 -8.41 18.24 -0.48
N TRP A 55 -8.17 19.47 -0.92
CA TRP A 55 -9.16 20.28 -1.65
C TRP A 55 -9.46 19.76 -3.07
N LYS A 56 -8.68 18.80 -3.58
CA LYS A 56 -8.97 18.07 -4.82
C LYS A 56 -9.45 16.64 -4.58
N ASN A 57 -9.54 16.20 -3.32
CA ASN A 57 -9.85 14.83 -2.92
C ASN A 57 -9.00 13.79 -3.67
N SER A 58 -7.68 14.06 -3.81
CA SER A 58 -6.77 13.22 -4.57
C SER A 58 -5.55 12.83 -3.74
N SER A 59 -5.13 11.57 -3.88
CA SER A 59 -3.88 11.05 -3.34
C SER A 59 -3.03 10.45 -4.46
N GLN A 60 -1.72 10.62 -4.37
CA GLN A 60 -0.77 10.10 -5.33
C GLN A 60 0.45 9.52 -4.62
N LEU A 61 0.77 8.26 -4.92
CA LEU A 61 2.04 7.66 -4.55
C LEU A 61 3.15 8.21 -5.47
N LEU A 62 4.09 8.95 -4.89
CA LEU A 62 5.20 9.57 -5.63
C LEU A 62 6.44 8.66 -5.67
N LYS A 63 6.76 8.02 -4.55
CA LYS A 63 7.84 7.04 -4.45
C LYS A 63 7.46 5.91 -3.51
N HIS A 64 8.02 4.74 -3.78
CA HIS A 64 8.00 3.59 -2.87
C HIS A 64 9.37 2.92 -2.90
N ASN A 65 9.81 2.47 -1.73
CA ASN A 65 10.98 1.61 -1.58
C ASN A 65 10.66 0.56 -0.53
N CYS A 66 10.63 -0.70 -0.92
CA CYS A 66 10.30 -1.81 -0.03
C CYS A 66 11.48 -2.79 0.04
N VAL A 67 11.76 -3.28 1.24
CA VAL A 67 12.76 -4.33 1.47
C VAL A 67 12.09 -5.49 2.21
N GLN A 68 12.47 -6.71 1.82
CA GLN A 68 12.00 -7.91 2.50
C GLN A 68 12.69 -8.05 3.87
N LEU A 69 11.91 -8.42 4.89
CA LEU A 69 12.37 -8.68 6.26
C LEU A 69 12.66 -10.17 6.49
#